data_AF-A0A918JTE5-F1
#
_entry.id   AF-A0A918JTE5-F1
#
_cell.length_a   1.000
_cell.length_b   1.000
_cell.length_c   1.000
_cell.angle_alpha   90.00
_cell.angle_beta   90.00
_cell.angle_gamma   90.00
#
_symmetry.space_group_name_H-M   'P 1'
#
loop_
_entity.id
_entity.type
_entity.pdbx_description
1 polymer ?
#
loop_
_entity_poly.entity_id
_entity_poly.type
_entity_poly.pdbx_seq_one_letter_code
_entity_poly.pdbx_strand_id
1 'polypeptide(L)'
;MYCMEPYSNYNQSKFFTDIIEALHMKADTFMYNLSHHNSYEMLLYVWIYKLYSKEKSIEEAIQLIYKARNILLLHSSQAFCNTPQ
;
A
#
# COMPACT_ATOMS: atom_id res chain seq x y z
N MET A 1 -2.60 11.94 35.03
CA MET A 1 -2.18 10.85 34.12
C MET A 1 -3.17 10.83 32.98
N TYR A 2 -2.81 11.42 31.84
CA TYR A 2 -3.69 11.46 30.67
C TYR A 2 -3.70 10.07 30.04
N CYS A 3 -4.84 9.39 30.05
CA CYS A 3 -5.03 8.16 29.30
C CYS A 3 -4.94 8.49 27.81
N MET A 4 -3.85 8.06 27.16
CA MET A 4 -3.62 8.25 25.74
C MET A 4 -4.63 7.40 24.95
N GLU A 5 -5.30 8.04 23.99
CA GLU A 5 -6.49 7.53 23.31
C GLU A 5 -6.25 6.30 22.43
N PRO A 6 -7.14 5.27 22.47
CA PRO A 6 -7.11 4.14 21.53
C PRO A 6 -7.63 4.50 20.12
N TYR A 7 -8.04 5.74 19.86
CA TYR A 7 -8.68 6.17 18.62
C TYR A 7 -7.73 6.28 17.41
N SER A 8 -6.43 6.55 17.62
CA SER A 8 -5.49 6.75 16.50
C SER A 8 -5.22 5.45 15.71
N ASN A 9 -5.16 4.31 16.41
CA ASN A 9 -4.89 3.01 15.78
C ASN A 9 -6.09 2.51 14.96
N TYR A 10 -7.33 2.84 15.34
CA TYR A 10 -8.51 2.41 14.58
C TYR A 10 -8.60 3.11 13.23
N ASN A 11 -8.42 4.43 13.19
CA ASN A 11 -8.47 5.21 11.95
C ASN A 11 -7.34 4.81 11.00
N GLN A 12 -6.14 4.57 11.53
CA GLN A 12 -5.03 4.05 10.73
C GLN A 12 -5.35 2.65 10.21
N SER A 13 -5.78 1.72 11.07
CA SER A 13 -6.08 0.35 10.67
C SER A 13 -7.18 0.31 9.61
N LYS A 14 -8.23 1.11 9.77
CA LYS A 14 -9.30 1.23 8.78
C LYS A 14 -8.79 1.77 7.45
N PHE A 15 -8.00 2.84 7.46
CA PHE A 15 -7.41 3.40 6.25
C PHE A 15 -6.55 2.38 5.49
N PHE A 16 -5.74 1.60 6.21
CA PHE A 16 -4.93 0.54 5.60
C PHE A 16 -5.79 -0.58 5.03
N THR A 17 -6.75 -1.09 5.79
CA THR A 17 -7.64 -2.18 5.34
C THR A 17 -8.46 -1.76 4.12
N ASP A 18 -9.07 -0.56 4.14
CA ASP A 18 -9.88 -0.04 3.04
C ASP A 18 -9.03 0.06 1.74
N ILE A 19 -7.75 0.43 1.83
CA ILE A 19 -6.84 0.42 0.67
C ILE A 19 -6.51 -1.00 0.21
N ILE A 20 -6.15 -1.89 1.13
CA ILE A 20 -5.76 -3.27 0.79
C ILE A 20 -6.92 -3.99 0.08
N GLU A 21 -8.14 -3.82 0.58
CA GLU A 21 -9.36 -4.36 -0.05
C GLU A 21 -9.61 -3.73 -1.42
N ALA A 22 -9.44 -2.40 -1.55
CA ALA A 22 -9.58 -1.70 -2.82
C ALA A 22 -8.54 -2.14 -3.88
N LEU A 23 -7.39 -2.68 -3.46
CA LEU A 23 -6.38 -3.28 -4.34
C LEU A 23 -6.67 -4.75 -4.69
N HIS A 24 -7.82 -5.28 -4.25
CA HIS A 24 -8.23 -6.68 -4.38
C HIS A 24 -7.25 -7.67 -3.74
N MET A 25 -6.61 -7.25 -2.64
CA MET A 25 -5.75 -8.10 -1.83
C MET A 25 -6.50 -8.52 -0.57
N LYS A 26 -6.25 -9.73 -0.09
CA LYS A 26 -6.78 -10.15 1.22
C LYS A 26 -5.89 -9.62 2.34
N ALA A 27 -6.49 -9.00 3.35
CA ALA A 27 -5.76 -8.37 4.45
C ALA A 27 -4.89 -9.37 5.24
N ASP A 28 -5.38 -10.59 5.48
CA ASP A 28 -4.65 -11.67 6.14
C ASP A 28 -3.37 -12.05 5.38
N THR A 29 -3.50 -12.21 4.06
CA THR A 29 -2.39 -12.56 3.16
C THR A 29 -1.39 -11.41 3.08
N PHE A 30 -1.88 -10.17 2.97
CA PHE A 30 -1.04 -8.98 2.98
C PHE A 30 -0.20 -8.89 4.26
N MET A 31 -0.83 -9.06 5.43
CA MET A 31 -0.15 -9.00 6.72
C MET A 31 0.84 -10.14 6.92
N TYR A 32 0.48 -11.36 6.47
CA TYR A 32 1.40 -12.49 6.46
C TYR A 32 2.65 -12.16 5.60
N ASN A 33 2.45 -11.70 4.37
CA ASN A 33 3.56 -11.36 3.47
C ASN A 33 4.41 -10.19 4.00
N LEU A 34 3.78 -9.18 4.59
CA LEU A 34 4.46 -8.04 5.20
C LEU A 34 5.37 -8.49 6.36
N SER A 35 4.88 -9.35 7.26
CA SER A 35 5.68 -9.88 8.37
C SER A 35 6.84 -10.76 7.90
N HIS A 36 6.71 -11.41 6.74
CA HIS A 36 7.77 -12.17 6.07
C HIS A 36 8.66 -11.31 5.16
N HIS A 37 8.56 -9.99 5.24
CA HIS A 37 9.43 -9.06 4.53
C HIS A 37 9.37 -9.18 3.00
N ASN A 38 8.24 -9.64 2.45
CA ASN A 38 8.04 -9.67 1.00
C ASN A 38 8.07 -8.25 0.43
N SER A 39 8.91 -8.06 -0.60
CA SER A 39 9.27 -6.74 -1.12
C SER A 39 8.07 -5.93 -1.63
N TYR A 40 7.06 -6.60 -2.19
CA TYR A 40 5.88 -5.93 -2.73
C TYR A 40 4.98 -5.37 -1.62
N GLU A 41 4.64 -6.18 -0.61
CA GLU A 41 3.84 -5.76 0.54
C GLU A 41 4.56 -4.73 1.41
N MET A 42 5.88 -4.86 1.57
CA MET A 42 6.73 -3.83 2.19
C MET A 42 6.61 -2.48 1.47
N LEU A 43 6.71 -2.48 0.14
CA LEU A 43 6.61 -1.27 -0.66
C LEU A 43 5.22 -0.63 -0.55
N LEU A 44 4.17 -1.44 -0.66
CA LEU A 44 2.80 -0.98 -0.49
C LEU A 44 2.56 -0.41 0.91
N TYR A 45 3.04 -1.08 1.96
CA TYR A 45 2.94 -0.59 3.33
C TYR A 45 3.58 0.80 3.48
N VAL A 46 4.78 1.01 2.92
CA VAL A 46 5.46 2.31 2.94
C VAL A 46 4.65 3.38 2.19
N TRP A 47 4.06 3.05 1.04
CA TRP A 47 3.22 4.00 0.29
C TRP A 47 1.96 4.37 1.06
N ILE A 48 1.24 3.38 1.60
CA ILE A 48 0.02 3.58 2.38
C ILE A 48 0.32 4.42 3.61
N TYR A 49 1.38 4.09 4.35
CA TYR A 49 1.81 4.84 5.53
C TYR A 49 2.12 6.31 5.20
N LYS A 50 2.85 6.55 4.11
CA LYS A 50 3.16 7.91 3.65
C LYS A 50 1.89 8.70 3.29
N LEU A 51 0.91 8.06 2.66
CA LEU A 51 -0.35 8.72 2.31
C LEU A 51 -1.19 9.02 3.54
N TYR A 52 -1.27 8.08 4.49
CA TYR A 52 -1.91 8.28 5.78
C TYR A 52 -1.28 9.45 6.56
N SER A 53 0.07 9.50 6.64
CA SER A 53 0.80 10.57 7.32
C SER A 53 0.62 11.96 6.71
N LYS A 54 0.17 12.02 5.45
CA LYS A 54 -0.16 13.24 4.72
C LYS A 54 -1.65 13.56 4.73
N GLU A 55 -2.42 12.84 5.55
CA GLU A 55 -3.87 12.99 5.70
C GLU A 55 -4.61 12.92 4.36
N LYS A 56 -4.13 12.06 3.45
CA LYS A 56 -4.79 11.84 2.17
C LYS A 56 -6.14 11.17 2.37
N SER A 57 -7.14 11.58 1.60
CA SER A 57 -8.43 10.88 1.57
C SER A 57 -8.21 9.46 1.06
N ILE A 58 -9.11 8.56 1.43
CA ILE A 58 -9.06 7.16 1.01
C ILE A 58 -9.12 7.04 -0.52
N GLU A 59 -9.97 7.83 -1.17
CA GLU A 59 -10.11 7.85 -2.63
C GLU A 59 -8.84 8.36 -3.33
N GLU A 60 -8.25 9.46 -2.82
CA GLU A 60 -7.00 9.99 -3.35
C GLU A 60 -5.85 8.97 -3.19
N ALA A 61 -5.78 8.32 -2.03
CA ALA A 61 -4.75 7.33 -1.73
C ALA A 61 -4.84 6.11 -2.66
N ILE A 62 -6.05 5.59 -2.87
CA ILE A 62 -6.32 4.48 -3.80
C ILE A 62 -5.83 4.83 -5.21
N GLN A 63 -6.20 6.01 -5.73
CA GLN A 63 -5.79 6.43 -7.06
C GLN A 63 -4.28 6.59 -7.19
N LEU A 64 -3.61 7.16 -6.19
CA LEU A 64 -2.16 7.34 -6.19
C LEU A 64 -1.43 5.99 -6.15
N ILE A 65 -1.92 5.02 -5.37
CA ILE A 65 -1.34 3.67 -5.32
C ILE A 65 -1.55 2.94 -6.63
N TYR A 66 -2.74 3.03 -7.25
CA TYR A 66 -2.97 2.46 -8.58
C TYR A 66 -2.00 3.03 -9.63
N LYS A 67 -1.80 4.36 -9.63
CA LYS A 67 -0.83 5.01 -10.53
C LYS A 67 0.59 4.51 -10.27
N ALA A 68 1.04 4.48 -9.01
CA ALA A 68 2.38 4.02 -8.65
C ALA A 68 2.60 2.55 -9.01
N ARG A 69 1.60 1.69 -8.76
CA ARG A 69 1.61 0.27 -9.14
C ARG A 69 1.71 0.09 -10.65
N ASN A 70 0.94 0.85 -11.43
CA ASN A 70 1.00 0.78 -12.89
C ASN A 70 2.37 1.22 -13.42
N ILE A 71 2.96 2.28 -12.87
CA ILE A 71 4.32 2.72 -13.22
C ILE A 71 5.34 1.62 -12.92
N LEU A 72 5.28 1.00 -11.73
CA LEU A 72 6.15 -0.10 -11.34
C LEU A 72 6.06 -1.29 -12.30
N LEU A 73 4.83 -1.69 -12.66
CA LEU A 73 4.58 -2.79 -13.60
C LEU A 73 5.07 -2.45 -15.02
N LEU A 74 4.79 -1.25 -15.52
CA LEU A 74 5.22 -0.82 -16.84
C LEU A 74 6.76 -0.73 -16.95
N HIS A 75 7.44 -0.17 -15.96
CA HIS A 75 8.91 -0.15 -15.95
C HIS A 75 9.52 -1.55 -15.83
N SER A 76 8.86 -2.47 -15.11
CA SER A 76 9.30 -3.87 -15.08
C SER A 76 9.18 -4.52 -16.45
N SER A 77 8.13 -4.21 -17.23
CA SER A 77 7.92 -4.78 -18.57
C SER A 77 8.92 -4.27 -19.62
N GLN A 78 9.37 -3.02 -19.50
CA GLN A 78 10.37 -2.44 -20.40
C GLN A 78 11.74 -3.12 -20.27
N ALA A 79 12.08 -3.65 -19.08
CA ALA A 79 13.32 -4.40 -18.88
C ALA A 79 13.33 -5.77 -19.58
N PHE A 80 12.16 -6.28 -19.99
CA PHE A 80 12.04 -7.58 -20.69
C PHE A 80 11.87 -7.44 -22.20
N CYS A 81 11.62 -6.24 -22.72
CA CYS A 81 11.61 -5.97 -24.16
C CYS A 81 13.04 -5.78 -24.69
N ASN A 82 13.89 -6.81 -24.57
CA ASN A 82 15.09 -6.89 -25.41
C ASN A 82 14.62 -7.33 -26.80
N THR A 83 14.61 -6.40 -27.76
CA THR A 83 14.48 -6.75 -29.18
C THR A 83 15.62 -7.70 -29.56
N PRO A 84 15.34 -8.85 -30.21
CA PRO A 84 16.40 -9.67 -30.78
C PRO A 84 17.14 -8.81 -31.81
N GLN A 85 18.47 -8.70 -31.68
CA GLN A 85 19.35 -8.31 -32.78
C GLN A 85 19.59 -9.52 -33.69
#